data_AF-A7VMY3-F1
#
_entry.id   AF-A7VMY3-F1
#
_cell.length_a   1.000
_cell.length_b   1.000
_cell.length_c   1.000
_cell.angle_alpha   90.00
_cell.angle_beta   90.00
_cell.angle_gamma   90.00
#
_symmetry.space_group_name_H-M   'P 1'
#
loop_
_entity.id
_entity.type
_entity.pdbx_description
1 polymer ?
#
loop_
_entity_poly.entity_id
_entity_poly.type
_entity_poly.pdbx_seq_one_letter_code
_entity_poly.pdbx_strand_id
1 'polypeptide(L)'
;MKKISQYSRRARIATGVALAAVAAGTFGTVSASAATAAKPAANVQTTATTTSTHLTIGAATKAAQAALDAATKENQHVTVAVVDRNGNTVVTLRGDGAGPQSYVSAEKKAYTAVSWNAPTSELAKRLEQTPNLKDIPGTLFLAGGAPVTAKNAPIAGIGVAGAPSGDLDEKFAQAGVAALG
;
A
#
# COMPACT_ATOMS: atom_id res chain seq x y z
N MET A 1 -62.25 -30.57 -5.06
CA MET A 1 -62.75 -30.73 -3.68
C MET A 1 -61.63 -31.32 -2.83
N LYS A 2 -61.30 -30.74 -1.66
CA LYS A 2 -60.68 -31.36 -0.45
C LYS A 2 -59.46 -32.31 -0.64
N LYS A 3 -58.35 -32.27 0.11
CA LYS A 3 -57.93 -31.56 1.34
C LYS A 3 -56.53 -32.12 1.75
N ILE A 4 -55.79 -31.31 2.53
CA ILE A 4 -54.85 -31.67 3.62
C ILE A 4 -53.37 -31.94 3.30
N SER A 5 -52.56 -31.41 4.24
CA SER A 5 -51.27 -31.90 4.76
C SER A 5 -50.07 -31.14 4.19
N GLN A 6 -49.17 -30.55 4.97
CA GLN A 6 -48.89 -30.64 6.40
C GLN A 6 -47.80 -29.58 6.64
N TYR A 7 -47.94 -28.63 7.58
CA TYR A 7 -46.75 -28.05 8.21
C TYR A 7 -47.02 -27.72 9.68
N SER A 8 -46.21 -28.38 10.49
CA SER A 8 -46.08 -28.39 11.94
C SER A 8 -45.77 -27.00 12.50
N ARG A 9 -46.66 -26.45 13.33
CA ARG A 9 -46.50 -26.22 14.77
C ARG A 9 -45.23 -25.46 15.23
N ARG A 10 -45.52 -24.24 15.70
CA ARG A 10 -45.05 -23.59 16.94
C ARG A 10 -43.74 -22.79 16.88
N ALA A 11 -43.85 -21.53 16.44
CA ALA A 11 -43.10 -20.44 17.06
C ALA A 11 -44.03 -19.76 18.07
N ARG A 12 -43.69 -19.86 19.35
CA ARG A 12 -44.45 -19.25 20.45
C ARG A 12 -44.25 -17.74 20.42
N ILE A 13 -45.38 -17.05 20.48
CA ILE A 13 -45.55 -15.64 20.80
C ILE A 13 -44.93 -15.36 22.17
N ALA A 14 -44.07 -14.35 22.26
CA ALA A 14 -43.89 -13.55 23.47
C ALA A 14 -44.06 -12.09 23.08
N THR A 15 -45.30 -11.65 23.20
CA THR A 15 -45.76 -10.27 23.13
C THR A 15 -45.03 -9.45 24.19
N GLY A 16 -44.40 -8.36 23.76
CA GLY A 16 -43.80 -7.36 24.64
C GLY A 16 -43.86 -6.00 23.96
N VAL A 17 -45.07 -5.49 23.73
CA VAL A 17 -45.31 -4.10 23.36
C VAL A 17 -44.99 -3.25 24.57
N ALA A 18 -43.85 -2.54 24.56
CA ALA A 18 -43.67 -1.37 25.40
C ALA A 18 -44.02 -0.15 24.55
N LEU A 19 -45.26 0.32 24.73
CA LEU A 19 -45.76 1.59 24.22
C LEU A 19 -44.84 2.73 24.67
N ALA A 20 -44.37 3.52 23.70
CA ALA A 20 -43.71 4.79 23.96
C ALA A 20 -44.72 5.78 24.57
N ALA A 21 -44.65 5.98 25.87
CA ALA A 21 -45.32 7.10 26.54
C ALA A 21 -44.34 8.29 26.58
N VAL A 22 -44.57 9.27 25.69
CA VAL A 22 -43.95 10.59 25.80
C VAL A 22 -44.63 11.32 26.95
N ALA A 23 -44.05 11.20 28.15
CA ALA A 23 -44.36 12.05 29.28
C ALA A 23 -43.21 13.05 29.45
N ALA A 24 -43.51 14.33 29.25
CA ALA A 24 -42.63 15.42 29.62
C ALA A 24 -42.38 15.39 31.14
N GLY A 25 -41.17 14.99 31.54
CA GLY A 25 -40.74 14.86 32.92
C GLY A 25 -39.25 14.54 32.94
N THR A 26 -38.51 15.14 33.85
CA THR A 26 -37.05 15.02 33.99
C THR A 26 -36.62 13.58 34.26
N PHE A 27 -36.19 12.85 33.23
CA PHE A 27 -35.61 11.52 33.37
C PHE A 27 -34.14 11.53 32.96
N GLY A 28 -33.27 11.47 33.97
CA GLY A 28 -31.85 11.19 33.79
C GLY A 28 -31.68 9.83 33.12
N THR A 29 -31.08 9.83 31.94
CA THR A 29 -30.63 8.59 31.30
C THR A 29 -29.33 8.17 31.98
N VAL A 30 -29.41 7.11 32.77
CA VAL A 30 -28.26 6.37 33.29
C VAL A 30 -27.41 5.90 32.11
N SER A 31 -26.29 6.58 31.86
CA SER A 31 -25.29 6.09 30.93
C SER A 31 -24.60 4.89 31.59
N ALA A 32 -24.99 3.67 31.19
CA ALA A 32 -24.25 2.47 31.54
C ALA A 32 -22.89 2.50 30.82
N SER A 33 -21.90 3.13 31.47
CA SER A 33 -20.50 3.07 31.03
C SER A 33 -19.96 1.69 31.35
N ALA A 34 -20.15 0.74 30.45
CA ALA A 34 -19.40 -0.51 30.45
C ALA A 34 -17.97 -0.20 29.97
N ALA A 35 -17.16 0.41 30.83
CA ALA A 35 -15.73 0.54 30.63
C ALA A 35 -15.13 -0.87 30.68
N THR A 36 -15.03 -1.51 29.51
CA THR A 36 -14.21 -2.70 29.34
C THR A 36 -12.76 -2.25 29.51
N ALA A 37 -12.20 -2.50 30.70
CA ALA A 37 -10.79 -2.26 30.96
C ALA A 37 -9.97 -3.06 29.95
N ALA A 38 -9.31 -2.36 29.01
CA ALA A 38 -8.45 -2.99 28.03
C ALA A 38 -7.34 -3.76 28.76
N LYS A 39 -7.23 -5.05 28.49
CA LYS A 39 -6.16 -5.89 29.06
C LYS A 39 -4.81 -5.36 28.55
N PRO A 40 -3.80 -5.16 29.42
CA PRO A 40 -2.50 -4.66 28.98
C PRO A 40 -1.87 -5.63 27.98
N ALA A 41 -1.17 -5.07 26.98
CA ALA A 41 -0.44 -5.85 25.99
C ALA A 41 0.63 -6.71 26.68
N ALA A 42 0.74 -7.98 26.27
CA ALA A 42 1.76 -8.87 26.79
C ALA A 42 3.13 -8.50 26.22
N ASN A 43 4.13 -8.34 27.08
CA ASN A 43 5.52 -8.16 26.67
C ASN A 43 6.13 -9.50 26.27
N VAL A 44 6.57 -9.59 25.02
CA VAL A 44 7.24 -10.79 24.47
C VAL A 44 8.73 -10.75 24.79
N GLN A 45 9.34 -11.91 25.00
CA GLN A 45 10.80 -11.99 25.19
C GLN A 45 11.55 -11.56 23.92
N THR A 46 12.65 -10.83 24.08
CA THR A 46 13.44 -10.29 22.97
C THR A 46 14.03 -11.38 22.07
N THR A 47 14.22 -12.59 22.59
CA THR A 47 14.61 -13.79 21.83
C THR A 47 13.61 -14.21 20.76
N ALA A 48 12.35 -13.76 20.87
CA ALA A 48 11.31 -13.99 19.87
C ALA A 48 11.06 -12.77 18.95
N THR A 49 11.96 -11.78 18.96
CA THR A 49 11.86 -10.56 18.13
C THR A 49 13.02 -10.45 17.14
N THR A 50 12.77 -9.81 16.00
CA THR A 50 13.79 -9.43 15.04
C THR A 50 13.55 -7.98 14.59
N THR A 51 14.58 -7.37 14.00
CA THR A 51 14.52 -5.98 13.52
C THR A 51 14.77 -5.92 12.03
N SER A 52 14.14 -4.94 11.38
CA SER A 52 14.33 -4.62 9.96
C SER A 52 14.78 -3.18 9.81
N THR A 53 15.51 -2.90 8.73
CA THR A 53 16.03 -1.57 8.40
C THR A 53 15.19 -0.98 7.27
N HIS A 54 14.83 0.30 7.40
CA HIS A 54 13.94 1.02 6.49
C HIS A 54 14.49 2.41 6.20
N LEU A 55 14.08 3.00 5.08
CA LEU A 55 14.25 4.44 4.88
C LEU A 55 13.40 5.19 5.91
N THR A 56 13.92 6.31 6.42
CA THR A 56 13.08 7.27 7.14
C THR A 56 12.14 7.95 6.14
N ILE A 57 11.01 8.48 6.63
CA ILE A 57 10.10 9.25 5.77
C ILE A 57 10.81 10.44 5.11
N GLY A 58 11.71 11.12 5.83
CA GLY A 58 12.51 12.22 5.29
C GLY A 58 13.41 11.79 4.13
N ALA A 59 14.07 10.62 4.25
CA ALA A 59 14.89 10.07 3.18
C ALA A 59 14.05 9.64 1.96
N ALA A 60 12.92 8.96 2.19
CA ALA A 60 12.00 8.55 1.12
C ALA A 60 11.45 9.76 0.36
N THR A 61 11.00 10.80 1.07
CA THR A 61 10.50 12.04 0.44
C THR A 61 11.61 12.77 -0.32
N LYS A 62 12.82 12.86 0.24
CA LYS A 62 13.98 13.45 -0.44
C LYS A 62 14.27 12.75 -1.77
N ALA A 63 14.30 11.42 -1.76
CA ALA A 63 14.57 10.63 -2.95
C ALA A 63 13.46 10.77 -4.01
N ALA A 64 12.20 10.74 -3.58
CA ALA A 64 11.06 10.95 -4.47
C ALA A 64 11.09 12.34 -5.13
N GLN A 65 11.38 13.38 -4.33
CA GLN A 65 11.47 14.75 -4.83
C GLN A 65 12.64 14.91 -5.81
N ALA A 66 13.80 14.33 -5.51
CA ALA A 66 14.96 14.40 -6.40
C ALA A 66 14.70 13.74 -7.76
N ALA A 67 13.97 12.62 -7.80
CA ALA A 67 13.55 11.98 -9.03
C ALA A 67 12.55 12.86 -9.81
N LEU A 68 11.57 13.46 -9.13
CA LEU A 68 10.61 14.36 -9.75
C LEU A 68 11.29 15.60 -10.32
N ASP A 69 12.20 16.22 -9.56
CA ASP A 69 12.98 17.40 -10.00
C ASP A 69 13.85 17.09 -11.21
N ALA A 70 14.45 15.89 -11.27
CA ALA A 70 15.23 15.44 -12.42
C ALA A 70 14.36 15.32 -13.67
N ALA A 71 13.15 14.77 -13.53
CA ALA A 71 12.18 14.69 -14.61
C ALA A 71 11.71 16.08 -15.06
N THR A 72 11.39 16.97 -14.12
CA THR A 72 10.96 18.35 -14.42
C THR A 72 12.04 19.14 -15.17
N LYS A 73 13.32 18.99 -14.82
CA LYS A 73 14.45 19.62 -15.54
C LYS A 73 14.52 19.22 -17.01
N GLU A 74 13.99 18.04 -17.35
CA GLU A 74 13.94 17.52 -18.72
C GLU A 74 12.57 17.68 -19.37
N ASN A 75 11.70 18.52 -18.80
CA ASN A 75 10.33 18.77 -19.25
C ASN A 75 9.48 17.49 -19.31
N GLN A 76 9.69 16.57 -18.38
CA GLN A 76 8.94 15.32 -18.27
C GLN A 76 7.90 15.40 -17.15
N HIS A 77 6.70 14.89 -17.43
CA HIS A 77 5.58 14.86 -16.51
C HIS A 77 5.38 13.44 -15.97
N VAL A 78 5.92 13.17 -14.78
CA VAL A 78 6.00 11.83 -14.20
C VAL A 78 5.29 11.71 -12.87
N THR A 79 4.92 10.49 -12.50
CA THR A 79 4.66 10.12 -11.10
C THR A 79 5.85 9.36 -10.55
N VAL A 80 6.20 9.63 -9.29
CA VAL A 80 7.24 8.93 -8.54
C VAL A 80 6.62 8.22 -7.34
N ALA A 81 7.05 7.00 -7.05
CA ALA A 81 6.68 6.24 -5.87
C ALA A 81 7.92 5.66 -5.17
N VAL A 82 7.88 5.61 -3.84
CA VAL A 82 8.86 4.90 -3.01
C VAL A 82 8.12 3.81 -2.24
N VAL A 83 8.55 2.57 -2.42
CA VAL A 83 7.98 1.38 -1.79
C VAL A 83 9.03 0.75 -0.88
N ASP A 84 8.67 0.47 0.37
CA ASP A 84 9.54 -0.18 1.35
C ASP A 84 9.76 -1.65 0.99
N ARG A 85 10.84 -2.27 1.50
CA ARG A 85 11.06 -3.71 1.37
C ARG A 85 9.93 -4.57 1.93
N ASN A 86 9.16 -4.07 2.89
CA ASN A 86 7.97 -4.74 3.40
C ASN A 86 6.76 -4.70 2.44
N GLY A 87 6.89 -4.02 1.30
CA GLY A 87 5.86 -3.95 0.25
C GLY A 87 4.91 -2.76 0.37
N ASN A 88 4.96 -1.99 1.45
CA ASN A 88 4.11 -0.82 1.62
C ASN A 88 4.67 0.40 0.87
N THR A 89 3.78 1.13 0.21
CA THR A 89 4.10 2.44 -0.35
C THR A 89 4.34 3.45 0.76
N VAL A 90 5.48 4.13 0.74
CA VAL A 90 5.90 5.12 1.74
C VAL A 90 5.62 6.55 1.24
N VAL A 91 5.92 6.80 -0.04
CA VAL A 91 5.74 8.12 -0.67
C VAL A 91 5.22 7.94 -2.09
N THR A 92 4.30 8.81 -2.50
CA THR A 92 3.90 8.98 -3.90
C THR A 92 3.80 10.47 -4.22
N LEU A 93 4.35 10.88 -5.36
CA LEU A 93 4.29 12.23 -5.87
C LEU A 93 3.81 12.17 -7.32
N ARG A 94 2.57 12.58 -7.57
CA ARG A 94 2.06 12.76 -8.93
C ARG A 94 2.46 14.16 -9.41
N GLY A 95 3.39 14.24 -10.36
CA GLY A 95 3.74 15.50 -10.99
C GLY A 95 2.59 16.10 -11.80
N ASP A 96 2.59 17.42 -11.92
CA ASP A 96 1.58 18.12 -12.72
C ASP A 96 1.65 17.69 -14.18
N GLY A 97 0.49 17.42 -14.77
CA GLY A 97 0.39 16.92 -16.15
C GLY A 97 0.74 15.44 -16.35
N ALA A 98 1.12 14.71 -15.28
CA ALA A 98 1.46 13.29 -15.40
C ALA A 98 0.22 12.47 -15.82
N GLY A 99 0.41 11.58 -16.80
CA GLY A 99 -0.67 10.74 -17.34
C GLY A 99 -1.34 9.87 -16.26
N PRO A 100 -2.64 9.58 -16.35
CA PRO A 100 -3.40 8.89 -15.29
C PRO A 100 -2.85 7.51 -14.92
N GLN A 101 -2.28 6.79 -15.90
CA GLN A 101 -1.68 5.47 -15.73
C GLN A 101 -0.38 5.48 -14.92
N SER A 102 0.30 6.63 -14.84
CA SER A 102 1.64 6.72 -14.25
C SER A 102 1.67 6.37 -12.77
N TYR A 103 0.61 6.70 -12.02
CA TYR A 103 0.60 6.54 -10.56
C TYR A 103 0.77 5.08 -10.12
N VAL A 104 -0.13 4.21 -10.56
CA VAL A 104 -0.07 2.78 -10.23
C VAL A 104 1.14 2.12 -10.91
N SER A 105 1.55 2.60 -12.08
CA SER A 105 2.75 2.11 -12.77
C SER A 105 4.02 2.36 -11.94
N ALA A 106 4.21 3.57 -11.43
CA ALA A 106 5.34 3.92 -10.58
C ALA A 106 5.38 3.06 -9.30
N GLU A 107 4.24 2.88 -8.62
CA GLU A 107 4.12 2.01 -7.43
C GLU A 107 4.53 0.57 -7.75
N LYS A 108 4.01 -0.01 -8.83
CA LYS A 108 4.34 -1.40 -9.21
C LYS A 108 5.80 -1.56 -9.64
N LYS A 109 6.39 -0.58 -10.32
CA LYS A 109 7.82 -0.61 -10.67
C LYS A 109 8.69 -0.52 -9.41
N ALA A 110 8.37 0.35 -8.48
CA ALA A 110 9.06 0.46 -7.18
C ALA A 110 8.98 -0.86 -6.39
N TYR A 111 7.77 -1.43 -6.28
CA TYR A 111 7.53 -2.72 -5.65
C TYR A 111 8.33 -3.85 -6.33
N THR A 112 8.36 -3.88 -7.66
CA THR A 112 9.10 -4.89 -8.43
C THR A 112 10.60 -4.74 -8.21
N ALA A 113 11.14 -3.51 -8.27
CA ALA A 113 12.57 -3.26 -8.06
C ALA A 113 13.01 -3.73 -6.66
N VAL A 114 12.29 -3.34 -5.60
CA VAL A 114 12.65 -3.73 -4.24
C VAL A 114 12.46 -5.22 -3.99
N SER A 115 11.49 -5.87 -4.63
CA SER A 115 11.20 -7.30 -4.44
C SER A 115 12.36 -8.19 -4.91
N TRP A 116 12.98 -7.86 -6.04
CA TRP A 116 14.10 -8.62 -6.61
C TRP A 116 15.48 -7.99 -6.38
N ASN A 117 15.54 -6.81 -5.75
CA ASN A 117 16.78 -6.05 -5.59
C ASN A 117 17.53 -5.80 -6.92
N ALA A 118 16.80 -5.41 -7.96
CA ALA A 118 17.36 -5.13 -9.27
C ALA A 118 16.56 -4.05 -9.99
N PRO A 119 17.17 -3.28 -10.92
CA PRO A 119 16.44 -2.37 -11.78
C PRO A 119 15.39 -3.10 -12.61
N THR A 120 14.22 -2.49 -12.82
CA THR A 120 13.13 -3.18 -13.54
C THR A 120 13.44 -3.36 -15.03
N SER A 121 14.33 -2.55 -15.61
CA SER A 121 14.88 -2.77 -16.95
C SER A 121 15.64 -4.10 -17.06
N GLU A 122 16.41 -4.47 -16.02
CA GLU A 122 17.12 -5.75 -15.95
C GLU A 122 16.13 -6.90 -15.74
N LEU A 123 15.15 -6.72 -14.86
CA LEU A 123 14.14 -7.73 -14.57
C LEU A 123 13.27 -8.04 -15.81
N ALA A 124 12.94 -7.04 -16.61
CA ALA A 124 12.18 -7.23 -17.84
C ALA A 124 12.87 -8.21 -18.82
N LYS A 125 14.20 -8.20 -18.88
CA LYS A 125 14.98 -9.15 -19.71
C LYS A 125 14.82 -10.60 -19.25
N ARG A 126 14.58 -10.83 -17.95
CA ARG A 126 14.38 -12.19 -17.41
C ARG A 126 13.10 -12.85 -17.93
N LEU A 127 12.15 -12.06 -18.46
CA LEU A 127 10.93 -12.58 -19.06
C LEU A 127 11.17 -13.40 -20.32
N GLU A 128 12.33 -13.25 -20.99
CA GLU A 128 12.69 -14.08 -22.14
C GLU A 128 12.80 -15.56 -21.77
N GLN A 129 13.33 -15.84 -20.57
CA GLN A 129 13.51 -17.20 -20.06
C GLN A 129 12.39 -17.62 -19.11
N THR A 130 11.78 -16.67 -18.40
CA THR A 130 10.75 -16.95 -17.38
C THR A 130 9.58 -15.98 -17.53
N PRO A 131 8.76 -16.14 -18.59
CA PRO A 131 7.73 -15.16 -18.98
C PRO A 131 6.61 -15.02 -17.95
N ASN A 132 6.41 -16.01 -17.08
CA ASN A 132 5.38 -16.01 -16.03
C ASN A 132 5.78 -15.21 -14.78
N LEU A 133 7.01 -14.67 -14.69
CA LEU A 133 7.38 -13.78 -13.58
C LEU A 133 6.43 -12.56 -13.49
N LYS A 134 5.99 -12.04 -14.63
CA LYS A 134 5.04 -10.91 -14.71
C LYS A 134 3.65 -11.22 -14.18
N ASP A 135 3.31 -12.50 -13.97
CA ASP A 135 2.01 -12.93 -13.49
C ASP A 135 1.94 -12.89 -11.94
N ILE A 136 3.07 -12.61 -11.27
CA ILE A 136 3.13 -12.41 -9.82
C ILE A 136 2.36 -11.13 -9.45
N PRO A 137 1.40 -11.19 -8.50
CA PRO A 137 0.60 -10.04 -8.11
C PRO A 137 1.44 -8.84 -7.65
N GLY A 138 0.98 -7.64 -8.00
CA GLY A 138 1.63 -6.38 -7.62
C GLY A 138 2.82 -5.98 -8.50
N THR A 139 3.28 -6.85 -9.40
CA THR A 139 4.48 -6.58 -10.20
C THR A 139 4.21 -5.81 -11.50
N LEU A 140 5.26 -5.15 -11.99
CA LEU A 140 5.33 -4.55 -13.31
C LEU A 140 6.79 -4.61 -13.81
N PHE A 141 7.06 -5.55 -14.71
CA PHE A 141 8.35 -5.79 -15.34
C PHE A 141 8.56 -4.85 -16.54
N LEU A 142 8.73 -3.56 -16.24
CA LEU A 142 8.96 -2.50 -17.21
C LEU A 142 9.96 -1.50 -16.62
N ALA A 143 10.94 -1.06 -17.41
CA ALA A 143 11.96 -0.10 -16.98
C ALA A 143 11.35 1.13 -16.28
N GLY A 144 11.98 1.57 -15.19
CA GLY A 144 11.55 2.71 -14.39
C GLY A 144 11.62 2.51 -12.88
N GLY A 145 12.02 1.34 -12.40
CA GLY A 145 12.21 1.04 -10.98
C GLY A 145 13.68 0.82 -10.65
N ALA A 146 14.17 1.41 -9.56
CA ALA A 146 15.53 1.24 -9.05
C ALA A 146 15.52 0.84 -7.56
N PRO A 147 16.27 -0.20 -7.16
CA PRO A 147 16.35 -0.61 -5.76
C PRO A 147 17.26 0.33 -4.95
N VAL A 148 16.97 0.46 -3.66
CA VAL A 148 17.81 1.12 -2.65
C VAL A 148 18.23 0.05 -1.64
N THR A 149 19.51 0.00 -1.31
CA THR A 149 20.06 -1.00 -0.39
C THR A 149 20.70 -0.36 0.85
N ALA A 150 20.73 -1.12 1.94
CA ALA A 150 21.56 -0.85 3.10
C ALA A 150 22.21 -2.17 3.54
N LYS A 151 23.53 -2.15 3.82
CA LYS A 151 24.29 -3.35 4.19
C LYS A 151 24.08 -4.54 3.23
N ASN A 152 24.05 -4.26 1.92
CA ASN A 152 23.83 -5.23 0.84
C ASN A 152 22.45 -5.91 0.82
N ALA A 153 21.46 -5.40 1.55
CA ALA A 153 20.07 -5.86 1.48
C ALA A 153 19.15 -4.77 0.92
N PRO A 154 18.16 -5.11 0.07
CA PRO A 154 17.16 -4.14 -0.39
C PRO A 154 16.32 -3.62 0.79
N ILE A 155 16.18 -2.31 0.90
CA ILE A 155 15.34 -1.66 1.94
C ILE A 155 14.19 -0.84 1.34
N ALA A 156 14.31 -0.41 0.08
CA ALA A 156 13.26 0.29 -0.64
C ALA A 156 13.45 0.15 -2.15
N GLY A 157 12.43 0.55 -2.91
CA GLY A 157 12.48 0.72 -4.35
C GLY A 157 11.89 2.07 -4.71
N ILE A 158 12.50 2.74 -5.68
CA ILE A 158 12.02 4.00 -6.25
C ILE A 158 11.52 3.68 -7.64
N GLY A 159 10.27 4.02 -7.93
CA GLY A 159 9.63 3.79 -9.23
C GLY A 159 9.19 5.11 -9.84
N VAL A 160 9.40 5.26 -11.14
CA VAL A 160 8.98 6.42 -11.92
C VAL A 160 8.17 5.94 -13.13
N ALA A 161 7.15 6.69 -13.49
CA ALA A 161 6.38 6.46 -14.70
C ALA A 161 5.87 7.76 -15.30
N GLY A 162 5.85 7.85 -16.62
CA GLY A 162 5.20 8.94 -17.36
C GLY A 162 6.08 9.58 -18.42
N ALA A 163 7.40 9.34 -18.41
CA ALA A 163 8.28 9.78 -19.47
C ALA A 163 7.99 9.01 -20.78
N PRO A 164 8.48 9.50 -21.94
CA PRO A 164 8.32 8.85 -23.24
C PRO A 164 8.85 7.40 -23.32
N SER A 165 9.75 7.01 -22.41
CA SER A 165 10.27 5.65 -22.32
C SER A 165 10.52 5.24 -20.86
N GLY A 166 10.47 3.92 -20.61
CA GLY A 166 10.81 3.37 -19.30
C GLY A 166 12.28 3.58 -18.91
N ASP A 167 13.18 3.71 -19.89
CA ASP A 167 14.59 4.01 -19.62
C ASP A 167 14.78 5.43 -19.08
N LEU A 168 13.99 6.41 -19.58
CA LEU A 168 13.96 7.76 -19.01
C LEU A 168 13.35 7.75 -17.61
N ASP A 169 12.26 7.00 -17.41
CA ASP A 169 11.72 6.79 -16.07
C ASP A 169 12.82 6.24 -15.12
N GLU A 170 13.59 5.25 -15.55
CA GLU A 170 14.60 4.59 -14.70
C GLU A 170 15.79 5.49 -14.41
N LYS A 171 16.19 6.32 -15.38
CA LYS A 171 17.16 7.40 -15.18
C LYS A 171 16.72 8.35 -14.08
N PHE A 172 15.45 8.75 -14.04
CA PHE A 172 14.93 9.61 -12.97
C PHE A 172 14.83 8.88 -11.63
N ALA A 173 14.46 7.60 -11.64
CA ALA A 173 14.49 6.77 -10.43
C ALA A 173 15.91 6.70 -9.84
N GLN A 174 16.92 6.50 -10.68
CA GLN A 174 18.34 6.50 -10.30
C GLN A 174 18.80 7.86 -9.74
N ALA A 175 18.30 8.98 -10.28
CA ALA A 175 18.55 10.30 -9.70
C ALA A 175 17.99 10.42 -8.27
N GLY A 176 16.82 9.81 -8.01
CA GLY A 176 16.27 9.66 -6.67
C GLY A 176 17.16 8.83 -5.74
N VAL A 177 17.68 7.69 -6.22
CA VAL A 177 18.62 6.84 -5.46
C VAL A 177 19.88 7.63 -5.11
N ALA A 178 20.48 8.33 -6.09
CA ALA A 178 21.71 9.10 -5.90
C ALA A 178 21.56 10.24 -4.87
N ALA A 179 20.34 10.72 -4.61
CA ALA A 179 20.08 11.73 -3.59
C ALA A 179 20.25 11.21 -2.14
N LEU A 180 20.35 9.89 -1.95
CA LEU A 180 20.46 9.26 -0.63
C LEU A 180 21.90 9.14 -0.10
N GLY A 181 22.90 9.43 -0.93
CA GLY A 181 24.34 9.28 -0.63
C GLY A 181 24.92 8.03 -1.25
#